data_AF-A0A699SUU2-F1
#
_entry.id   AF-A0A699SUU2-F1
#
_cell.length_a   1.000
_cell.length_b   1.000
_cell.length_c   1.000
_cell.angle_alpha   90.00
_cell.angle_beta   90.00
_cell.angle_gamma   90.00
#
_symmetry.space_group_name_H-M   'P 1'
#
loop_
_entity.id
_entity.type
_entity.pdbx_description
1 polymer ?
#
loop_
_entity_poly.entity_id
_entity_poly.type
_entity_poly.pdbx_seq_one_letter_code
_entity_poly.pdbx_strand_id
1 'polypeptide(L)' 'MPTYRTTAVDVVNNDKELRLNLDLLEERWELAAINEARSKSKMTKYYNSRVRGVAFQLGNLVYRSNDTSHAAAG' A
#
# COMPACT_ATOMS: atom_id res chain seq x y z
N MET A 1 27.51 8.78 -36.77
CA MET A 1 28.49 8.61 -35.67
C MET A 1 27.76 8.06 -34.45
N PRO A 2 28.24 6.99 -33.81
CA PRO A 2 27.61 6.48 -32.58
C PRO A 2 27.87 7.47 -31.43
N THR A 3 26.86 7.74 -30.60
CA THR A 3 26.92 8.67 -29.46
C THR A 3 27.20 7.90 -28.17
N TYR A 4 27.69 8.56 -27.10
CA TYR A 4 28.11 7.94 -25.83
C TYR A 4 27.06 7.04 -25.13
N ARG A 5 25.75 7.23 -25.45
CA ARG A 5 24.65 6.38 -24.97
C ARG A 5 24.46 5.09 -25.76
N THR A 6 25.06 5.01 -26.93
CA THR A 6 25.17 3.80 -27.76
C THR A 6 26.50 3.14 -27.40
N THR A 7 26.62 2.67 -26.16
CA THR A 7 27.56 1.58 -25.89
C THR A 7 27.19 0.45 -26.83
N ALA A 8 28.16 -0.24 -27.43
CA ALA A 8 27.89 -1.43 -28.21
C ALA A 8 27.29 -2.47 -27.26
N VAL A 9 25.96 -2.45 -27.13
CA VAL A 9 25.23 -3.41 -26.31
C VAL A 9 25.47 -4.74 -26.98
N ASP A 10 26.24 -5.61 -26.31
CA ASP A 10 26.44 -6.96 -26.78
C ASP A 10 25.05 -7.62 -26.83
N VAL A 11 24.55 -7.81 -28.04
CA VAL A 11 23.22 -8.36 -28.33
C VAL A 11 23.06 -9.72 -27.64
N VAL A 12 24.15 -10.49 -27.55
CA VAL A 12 24.15 -11.81 -26.92
C VAL A 12 24.01 -11.70 -25.39
N ASN A 13 24.63 -10.70 -24.77
CA ASN A 13 24.48 -10.47 -23.34
C ASN A 13 23.09 -9.93 -22.98
N ASN A 14 22.54 -9.03 -23.80
CA ASN A 14 21.20 -8.48 -23.60
C ASN A 14 20.12 -9.56 -23.71
N ASP A 15 20.21 -10.45 -24.70
CA ASP A 15 19.26 -11.56 -24.86
C ASP A 15 19.27 -12.53 -23.67
N LYS A 16 20.46 -12.81 -23.11
CA LYS A 16 20.60 -13.65 -21.91
C LYS A 16 19.97 -12.99 -20.69
N GLU A 17 20.23 -11.70 -20.49
CA GLU A 17 19.65 -10.93 -19.38
C GLU A 17 18.13 -10.79 -19.51
N LEU A 18 17.62 -10.59 -20.73
CA LEU A 18 16.19 -10.54 -20.99
C LEU A 18 15.50 -11.86 -20.63
N ARG A 19 16.06 -13.01 -21.03
CA ARG A 19 15.54 -14.33 -20.67
C ARG A 19 15.48 -14.52 -19.16
N LEU A 20 16.57 -14.21 -18.45
CA LEU A 20 16.61 -14.31 -16.99
C LEU A 20 15.58 -13.41 -16.31
N ASN A 21 15.37 -12.19 -16.80
CA ASN A 21 14.35 -11.30 -16.25
C ASN A 21 12.92 -11.81 -16.49
N LEU A 22 12.67 -12.46 -17.63
CA LEU A 22 11.38 -13.08 -17.93
C LEU A 22 11.15 -14.32 -17.07
N ASP A 23 12.17 -15.17 -16.90
CA ASP A 23 12.10 -16.38 -16.07
C ASP A 23 11.82 -16.03 -14.59
N LEU A 24 12.32 -14.89 -14.11
CA LEU A 24 12.14 -14.42 -12.73
C LEU A 24 10.91 -13.52 -12.52
N LEU A 25 10.12 -13.27 -13.56
CA LEU A 25 9.02 -12.31 -13.49
C LEU A 25 7.92 -12.82 -12.57
N GLU A 26 7.54 -14.09 -12.68
CA GLU A 26 6.52 -14.73 -11.85
C GLU A 26 6.89 -14.71 -10.36
N GLU A 27 8.12 -15.11 -10.03
CA GLU A 27 8.67 -15.07 -8.66
C GLU A 27 8.62 -13.67 -8.05
N ARG A 28 8.97 -12.63 -8.83
CA ARG A 28 8.90 -11.24 -8.38
C ARG A 28 7.47 -10.78 -8.13
N TRP A 29 6.54 -11.22 -8.96
CA TRP A 29 5.12 -10.91 -8.80
C TRP A 29 4.55 -11.57 -7.56
N GLU A 30 4.88 -12.84 -7.32
CA GLU A 30 4.44 -13.54 -6.12
C GLU A 30 5.03 -12.90 -4.85
N LEU A 31 6.32 -12.59 -4.84
CA LEU A 31 6.96 -11.88 -3.73
C LEU A 31 6.32 -10.51 -3.47
N ALA A 32 5.98 -9.76 -4.53
CA ALA A 32 5.28 -8.49 -4.40
C ALA A 32 3.89 -8.68 -3.78
N ALA A 33 3.13 -9.66 -4.25
CA ALA A 33 1.79 -9.98 -3.72
C ALA A 33 1.84 -10.39 -2.24
N ILE A 34 2.81 -11.23 -1.85
CA ILE A 34 3.03 -11.65 -0.45
C ILE A 34 3.34 -10.43 0.43
N ASN A 35 4.24 -9.56 -0.02
CA ASN A 35 4.62 -8.35 0.72
C ASN A 35 3.44 -7.38 0.87
N GLU A 36 2.65 -7.21 -0.19
CA GLU A 36 1.45 -6.38 -0.17
C GLU A 36 0.41 -6.93 0.81
N ALA A 37 0.12 -8.23 0.75
CA ALA A 37 -0.80 -8.90 1.67
C ALA A 37 -0.34 -8.75 3.13
N ARG A 38 0.97 -8.91 3.38
CA ARG A 38 1.56 -8.73 4.72
C ARG A 38 1.42 -7.30 5.21
N SER A 39 1.68 -6.30 4.36
CA SER A 39 1.53 -4.88 4.68
C SER A 39 0.08 -4.53 5.01
N LYS A 40 -0.87 -4.97 4.16
CA LYS A 40 -2.30 -4.81 4.37
C LYS A 40 -2.76 -5.44 5.70
N SER A 41 -2.35 -6.67 5.99
CA SER A 41 -2.68 -7.36 7.24
C SER A 41 -2.14 -6.63 8.48
N LYS A 42 -0.91 -6.09 8.40
CA LYS A 42 -0.34 -5.28 9.48
C LYS A 42 -1.15 -4.00 9.70
N MET A 43 -1.56 -3.36 8.62
CA MET A 43 -2.35 -2.12 8.66
C MET A 43 -3.74 -2.35 9.26
N THR A 44 -4.44 -3.39 8.82
CA THR A 44 -5.78 -3.71 9.32
C THR A 44 -5.75 -4.03 10.80
N LYS A 45 -4.77 -4.83 11.28
CA LYS A 45 -4.60 -5.12 12.71
C LYS A 45 -4.40 -3.84 13.52
N TYR A 46 -3.51 -2.95 13.08
CA TYR A 46 -3.21 -1.69 13.77
C TYR A 46 -4.46 -0.82 13.94
N TYR A 47 -5.21 -0.58 12.86
CA TYR A 47 -6.40 0.27 12.95
C TYR A 47 -7.57 -0.41 13.65
N ASN A 48 -7.81 -1.70 13.39
CA ASN A 48 -8.89 -2.44 14.05
C ASN A 48 -8.72 -2.47 15.57
N SER A 49 -7.49 -2.61 16.07
CA SER A 49 -7.22 -2.56 17.53
C SER A 49 -7.55 -1.21 18.18
N ARG A 50 -7.67 -0.13 17.39
CA ARG A 50 -7.95 1.22 17.86
C ARG A 50 -9.42 1.58 17.80
N VAL A 51 -10.21 0.80 17.07
CA VAL A 51 -11.67 0.97 17.03
C VAL A 51 -12.23 0.49 18.36
N ARG A 52 -12.82 1.41 19.13
CA ARG A 52 -13.56 1.04 20.34
C ARG A 52 -14.84 0.34 19.90
N GLY A 53 -15.03 -0.92 20.31
CA GLY A 53 -16.27 -1.66 20.11
C GLY A 53 -17.38 -1.12 21.00
N VAL A 54 -17.89 0.07 20.70
CA VAL A 54 -19.07 0.63 21.39
C VAL A 54 -20.30 0.28 20.57
N ALA A 55 -21.14 -0.60 21.11
CA ALA A 55 -22.46 -0.85 20.57
C ALA A 55 -23.42 0.20 21.13
N PHE A 56 -23.96 1.06 20.26
CA PHE A 56 -25.00 2.00 20.65
C PHE A 56 -26.37 1.32 20.59
N GLN A 57 -27.19 1.52 21.61
CA GLN A 57 -28.58 1.11 21.63
C GLN A 57 -29.49 2.31 21.32
N LEU A 58 -30.70 2.01 20.85
CA LEU A 58 -31.72 3.03 20.59
C LEU A 58 -32.04 3.79 21.90
N GLY A 59 -31.98 5.12 21.87
CA GLY A 59 -32.16 5.96 23.06
C GLY A 59 -30.87 6.42 23.73
N ASN A 60 -29.70 5.92 23.31
CA ASN A 60 -28.42 6.45 23.79
C ASN A 60 -28.21 7.88 23.31
N LEU A 61 -28.12 8.83 24.24
CA LEU A 61 -27.72 10.20 23.94
C LEU A 61 -26.20 10.25 23.78
N VAL A 62 -25.72 10.49 22.56
CA VAL A 62 -24.30 10.59 22.25
C VAL A 62 -23.91 12.06 22.16
N TYR A 63 -23.07 12.51 23.09
CA TYR A 63 -22.47 13.84 23.00
C TYR A 63 -21.46 13.85 21.84
N ARG A 64 -21.75 14.65 20.81
CA ARG A 64 -20.86 14.89 19.69
C ARG A 64 -20.33 16.31 19.82
N SER A 65 -19.06 16.47 20.17
CA SER A 65 -18.44 17.79 20.12
C SER A 65 -18.33 18.22 18.66
N ASN A 66 -19.09 19.23 18.28
CA ASN A 66 -19.04 19.93 17.00
C ASN A 66 -19.02 21.44 17.22
N ASP A 67 -18.62 22.22 16.23
CA ASP A 67 -18.45 23.68 16.39
C ASP A 67 -19.73 24.38 16.89
N THR A 68 -20.91 23.84 16.56
CA THR A 68 -22.21 24.27 17.07
C THR A 68 -22.38 24.10 18.59
N SER A 69 -21.71 23.12 19.21
CA SER A 69 -21.72 22.91 20.67
C SER A 69 -20.80 23.86 21.43
N HIS A 70 -19.96 24.63 20.74
CA HIS A 70 -19.09 25.66 21.30
C HIS A 70 -19.62 27.09 21.11
N ALA A 71 -20.79 27.27 20.49
CA ALA A 71 -21.45 28.57 20.44
C ALA A 71 -21.90 28.93 21.86
N ALA A 72 -21.05 29.68 22.57
CA ALA A 72 -21.42 30.30 23.82
C ALA A 72 -22.67 31.15 23.59
N ALA A 73 -23.72 30.88 24.37
CA ALA A 73 -24.89 31.73 24.42
C ALA A 73 -24.43 33.13 24.84
N GLY A 74 -24.50 34.08 23.90
CA GLY A 74 -24.38 35.51 24.19
C GLY A 74 -25.58 36.02 24.96
#